data_AF-A0A7S2W634-F1
#
_entry.id   AF-A0A7S2W634-F1
#
_cell.length_a   1.000
_cell.length_b   1.000
_cell.length_c   1.000
_cell.angle_alpha   90.00
_cell.angle_beta   90.00
_cell.angle_gamma   90.00
#
_symmetry.space_group_name_H-M   'P 1'
#
loop_
_entity.id
_entity.type
_entity.pdbx_description
1 polymer ?
#
loop_
_entity_poly.entity_id
_entity_poly.type
_entity_poly.pdbx_seq_one_letter_code
_entity_poly.pdbx_strand_id
1 'polypeptide(L)'
;MRSRASAMVVSLGLAWSARLAAPFPRSAVRCRAPLQRLMAHLGFPAGERVLIVGDGDFSYSAGLVASRPDLDVVASTLIGAEEDLEARYPGSSANIRAISALGGHVRFGVDATDLSETAALVQPSCIRFNFPHIDGKSNTKHNRALLSKFLASAAEALRGSRGRVEVSLVEGQGGSGAHGERGLGDAEAHSDRHWRLSWMASVAGADAGLLMTSVEPFTDQDAPGLEGYVPQGARGRGRRFDTRDVPLLHEFRLPGHGTSAVFAHCFHTELHLQIPVDWDNTADDKGLVGCIRTQLQQRGLHGMEDVSMEYLEDFIYPEGDRRCRAWSCLFRSTHRPLPRARAQTLWNAVRDSAESYTPVHQPEGSESARGSVQVRTKSTTTVSRPLPSWFAPSRN
;
A
#
# COMPACT_ATOMS: atom_id res chain seq x y z
N MET A 1 48.73 -19.07 34.97
CA MET A 1 48.43 -17.96 34.03
C MET A 1 47.42 -18.46 33.01
N ARG A 2 46.37 -17.66 32.77
CA ARG A 2 45.11 -18.06 32.13
C ARG A 2 45.29 -18.30 30.62
N SER A 3 44.87 -19.47 30.15
CA SER A 3 44.60 -19.75 28.73
C SER A 3 43.27 -19.09 28.35
N ARG A 4 43.28 -18.19 27.37
CA ARG A 4 42.08 -17.62 26.73
C ARG A 4 41.93 -18.28 25.37
N ALA A 5 40.95 -19.17 25.25
CA ALA A 5 40.43 -19.61 23.96
C ALA A 5 39.54 -18.50 23.39
N SER A 6 39.92 -17.94 22.24
CA SER A 6 39.08 -17.04 21.46
C SER A 6 38.01 -17.86 20.75
N ALA A 7 36.75 -17.66 21.13
CA ALA A 7 35.60 -18.15 20.39
C ALA A 7 35.48 -17.34 19.09
N MET A 8 35.63 -18.02 17.96
CA MET A 8 35.39 -17.48 16.63
C MET A 8 33.88 -17.48 16.38
N VAL A 9 33.23 -16.34 16.58
CA VAL A 9 31.84 -16.11 16.15
C VAL A 9 31.86 -15.96 14.64
N VAL A 10 31.48 -17.01 13.91
CA VAL A 10 31.26 -16.94 12.47
C VAL A 10 29.88 -16.31 12.25
N SER A 11 29.86 -14.99 12.09
CA SER A 11 28.73 -14.27 11.47
C SER A 11 28.62 -14.69 10.00
N LEU A 12 27.75 -15.65 9.72
CA LEU A 12 27.23 -15.87 8.36
C LEU A 12 26.07 -14.90 8.13
N GLY A 13 26.43 -13.63 7.93
CA GLY A 13 25.62 -12.74 7.11
C GLY A 13 26.14 -12.86 5.69
N LEU A 14 25.30 -13.27 4.73
CA LEU A 14 25.37 -12.87 3.33
C LEU A 14 24.20 -13.45 2.50
N ALA A 15 23.50 -12.52 1.86
CA ALA A 15 23.02 -12.58 0.48
C ALA A 15 21.90 -13.57 0.11
N TRP A 16 20.66 -13.28 0.51
CA TRP A 16 19.46 -13.83 -0.15
C TRP A 16 18.40 -12.74 -0.36
N SER A 17 18.67 -11.82 -1.29
CA SER A 17 17.64 -10.92 -1.86
C SER A 17 17.36 -11.24 -3.34
N ALA A 18 17.90 -12.34 -3.88
CA ALA A 18 17.99 -12.56 -5.32
C ALA A 18 17.12 -13.70 -5.89
N ARG A 19 16.38 -14.47 -5.07
CA ARG A 19 15.60 -15.63 -5.55
C ARG A 19 14.09 -15.45 -5.64
N LEU A 20 13.59 -14.22 -5.54
CA LEU A 20 12.27 -13.84 -6.09
C LEU A 20 12.36 -13.28 -7.51
N ALA A 21 13.54 -13.36 -8.14
CA ALA A 21 13.77 -12.95 -9.53
C ALA A 21 13.47 -14.09 -10.53
N ALA A 22 12.35 -14.79 -10.39
CA ALA A 22 11.79 -15.45 -11.55
C ALA A 22 11.33 -14.33 -12.52
N PRO A 23 11.78 -14.32 -13.78
CA PRO A 23 11.36 -13.29 -14.73
C PRO A 23 9.84 -13.36 -14.86
N PHE A 24 9.17 -12.27 -14.48
CA PHE A 24 7.74 -12.10 -14.72
C PHE A 24 7.45 -12.41 -16.19
N PRO A 25 6.44 -13.24 -16.52
CA PRO A 25 6.05 -13.43 -17.91
C PRO A 25 5.72 -12.05 -18.52
N ARG A 26 6.41 -11.73 -19.61
CA ARG A 26 6.32 -10.48 -20.40
C ARG A 26 4.98 -10.39 -21.16
N SER A 27 3.85 -10.57 -20.48
CA SER A 27 2.55 -10.19 -21.01
C SER A 27 2.28 -8.75 -20.59
N ALA A 28 2.49 -7.83 -21.53
CA ALA A 28 2.15 -6.42 -21.40
C ALA A 28 0.76 -6.25 -20.77
N VAL A 29 0.67 -5.35 -19.79
CA VAL A 29 -0.58 -4.86 -19.22
C VAL A 29 -1.39 -4.26 -20.36
N ARG A 30 -2.29 -5.04 -20.95
CA ARG A 30 -3.43 -4.50 -21.68
C ARG A 30 -4.61 -4.52 -20.73
N CYS A 31 -4.68 -3.54 -19.85
CA CYS A 31 -5.97 -3.10 -19.31
C CYS A 31 -6.74 -2.41 -20.45
N ARG A 32 -7.18 -3.20 -21.45
CA ARG A 32 -8.22 -2.77 -22.38
C ARG A 32 -9.57 -2.96 -21.68
N ALA A 33 -9.86 -2.11 -20.71
CA ALA A 33 -11.23 -1.63 -20.63
C ALA A 33 -11.46 -0.80 -21.90
N PRO A 34 -12.59 -0.94 -22.60
CA PRO A 34 -12.84 -0.19 -23.83
C PRO A 34 -12.68 1.31 -23.55
N LEU A 35 -11.91 1.99 -24.41
CA LEU A 35 -11.63 3.44 -24.43
C LEU A 35 -12.88 4.33 -24.29
N GLN A 36 -14.08 3.76 -24.41
CA GLN A 36 -15.36 4.42 -24.14
C GLN A 36 -15.57 4.79 -22.65
N ARG A 37 -14.79 4.25 -21.70
CA ARG A 37 -14.74 4.74 -20.30
C ARG A 37 -13.75 5.89 -20.07
N LEU A 38 -12.87 6.18 -21.04
CA LEU A 38 -11.84 7.21 -20.93
C LEU A 38 -12.41 8.65 -21.00
N MET A 39 -13.72 8.81 -21.23
CA MET A 39 -14.40 10.10 -21.29
C MET A 39 -15.26 10.38 -20.05
N ALA A 40 -14.90 9.84 -18.88
CA ALA A 40 -15.58 10.13 -17.62
C ALA A 40 -15.00 11.40 -16.97
N HIS A 41 -15.60 12.56 -17.31
CA HIS A 41 -15.36 13.88 -16.73
C HIS A 41 -14.79 13.86 -15.29
N LEU A 42 -13.49 14.14 -15.13
CA LEU A 42 -12.79 14.39 -13.84
C LEU A 42 -12.96 13.33 -12.72
N GLY A 43 -13.54 12.16 -13.03
CA GLY A 43 -13.78 11.07 -12.08
C GLY A 43 -14.88 11.31 -11.04
N PHE A 44 -15.67 12.40 -11.13
CA PHE A 44 -16.72 12.72 -10.16
C PHE A 44 -18.13 12.42 -10.69
N PRO A 45 -18.95 11.58 -10.01
CA PRO A 45 -20.40 11.53 -10.19
C PRO A 45 -21.05 12.91 -10.06
N ALA A 46 -22.18 13.11 -10.75
CA ALA A 46 -22.93 14.36 -10.64
C ALA A 46 -23.52 14.57 -9.22
N GLY A 47 -23.55 15.81 -8.75
CA GLY A 47 -24.06 16.17 -7.42
C GLY A 47 -23.16 15.73 -6.26
N GLU A 48 -21.89 15.39 -6.54
CA GLU A 48 -20.97 14.93 -5.51
C GLU A 48 -20.42 16.11 -4.69
N ARG A 49 -20.30 15.91 -3.36
CA ARG A 49 -19.62 16.84 -2.46
C ARG A 49 -18.13 16.52 -2.38
N VAL A 50 -17.31 17.44 -2.87
CA VAL A 50 -15.88 17.27 -3.03
C VAL A 50 -15.14 18.22 -2.10
N LEU A 51 -14.38 17.66 -1.16
CA LEU A 51 -13.45 18.40 -0.33
C LEU A 51 -12.04 18.29 -0.91
N ILE A 52 -11.51 19.41 -1.41
CA ILE A 52 -10.13 19.51 -1.89
C ILE A 52 -9.28 20.07 -0.75
N VAL A 53 -8.24 19.35 -0.37
CA VAL A 53 -7.34 19.74 0.72
C VAL A 53 -5.95 20.06 0.22
N GLY A 54 -5.33 21.07 0.84
CA GLY A 54 -3.99 21.52 0.47
C GLY A 54 -3.93 22.17 -0.91
N ASP A 55 -5.03 22.77 -1.38
CA ASP A 55 -5.02 23.55 -2.62
C ASP A 55 -4.26 24.86 -2.35
N GLY A 56 -3.04 24.93 -2.88
CA GLY A 56 -2.13 26.03 -2.61
C GLY A 56 -2.68 27.35 -3.10
N ASP A 57 -2.72 27.55 -4.43
CA ASP A 57 -3.15 28.80 -5.06
C ASP A 57 -4.63 28.79 -5.49
N PHE A 58 -5.38 27.73 -5.16
CA PHE A 58 -6.77 27.51 -5.54
C PHE A 58 -7.03 27.37 -7.05
N SER A 59 -5.99 27.29 -7.88
CA SER A 59 -6.15 27.20 -9.34
C SER A 59 -6.84 25.92 -9.77
N TYR A 60 -6.56 24.79 -9.09
CA TYR A 60 -7.21 23.52 -9.36
C TYR A 60 -8.71 23.60 -9.10
N SER A 61 -9.08 24.07 -7.91
CA SER A 61 -10.48 24.19 -7.51
C SER A 61 -11.25 25.17 -8.39
N ALA A 62 -10.63 26.28 -8.80
CA ALA A 62 -11.24 27.25 -9.72
C ALA A 62 -11.57 26.62 -11.08
N GLY A 63 -10.65 25.83 -11.65
CA GLY A 63 -10.91 25.10 -12.89
C GLY A 63 -11.95 23.97 -12.71
N LEU A 64 -11.95 23.30 -11.55
CA LEU A 64 -12.94 22.25 -11.25
C LEU A 64 -14.36 22.82 -11.23
N VAL A 65 -14.61 23.91 -10.50
CA VAL A 65 -15.97 24.48 -10.42
C VAL A 65 -16.44 25.07 -11.75
N ALA A 66 -15.51 25.59 -12.56
CA ALA A 66 -15.83 26.09 -13.89
C ALA A 66 -16.22 24.97 -14.86
N SER A 67 -15.55 23.82 -14.78
CA SER A 67 -15.82 22.66 -15.63
C SER A 67 -16.99 21.80 -15.15
N ARG A 68 -17.26 21.80 -13.85
CA ARG A 68 -18.22 20.92 -13.19
C ARG A 68 -19.12 21.70 -12.23
N PRO A 69 -20.02 22.55 -12.76
CA PRO A 69 -20.96 23.31 -11.96
C PRO A 69 -22.00 22.42 -11.24
N ASP A 70 -22.04 21.12 -11.56
CA ASP A 70 -22.87 20.12 -10.90
C ASP A 70 -22.25 19.54 -9.62
N LEU A 71 -21.03 19.94 -9.26
CA LEU A 71 -20.35 19.51 -8.04
C LEU A 71 -20.47 20.57 -6.94
N ASP A 72 -20.59 20.10 -5.70
CA ASP A 72 -20.47 20.95 -4.51
C ASP A 72 -19.02 20.89 -4.03
N VAL A 73 -18.23 21.89 -4.41
CA VAL A 73 -16.78 21.92 -4.18
C VAL A 73 -16.45 22.80 -2.98
N VAL A 74 -15.77 22.21 -2.01
CA VAL A 74 -15.12 22.93 -0.92
C VAL A 74 -13.61 22.82 -1.09
N ALA A 75 -12.98 23.92 -1.44
CA ALA A 75 -11.54 24.04 -1.56
C ALA A 75 -10.91 24.49 -0.25
N SER A 76 -9.79 23.90 0.14
CA SER A 76 -9.15 24.28 1.39
C SER A 76 -7.62 24.30 1.32
N THR A 77 -7.03 25.17 2.14
CA THR A 77 -5.57 25.32 2.29
C THR A 77 -5.19 25.38 3.77
N LEU A 78 -3.94 25.02 4.08
CA LEU A 78 -3.38 25.09 5.44
C LEU A 78 -3.11 26.54 5.88
N ILE A 79 -2.94 27.46 4.92
CA ILE A 79 -2.67 28.87 5.20
C ILE A 79 -3.93 29.50 5.79
N GLY A 80 -3.77 30.21 6.91
CA GLY A 80 -4.88 30.67 7.75
C GLY A 80 -5.57 31.96 7.29
N ALA A 81 -4.95 32.73 6.40
CA ALA A 81 -5.44 34.02 5.94
C ALA A 81 -5.27 34.19 4.42
N GLU A 82 -6.17 34.93 3.78
CA GLU A 82 -6.11 35.21 2.34
C GLU A 82 -4.90 36.10 2.00
N GLU A 83 -4.56 37.07 2.86
CA GLU A 83 -3.44 37.98 2.64
C GLU A 83 -2.09 37.25 2.63
N ASP A 84 -1.91 36.30 3.56
CA ASP A 84 -0.73 35.44 3.61
C ASP A 84 -0.64 34.53 2.38
N LEU A 85 -1.79 34.10 1.89
CA LEU A 85 -1.87 33.27 0.70
C LEU A 85 -1.48 34.05 -0.55
N GLU A 86 -2.03 35.25 -0.74
CA GLU A 86 -1.72 36.11 -1.87
C GLU A 86 -0.25 36.55 -1.87
N ALA A 87 0.33 36.78 -0.68
CA ALA A 87 1.76 37.05 -0.55
C ALA A 87 2.64 35.87 -0.99
N ARG A 88 2.20 34.63 -0.75
CA ARG A 88 2.94 33.41 -1.11
C ARG A 88 2.68 32.96 -2.54
N TYR A 89 1.46 33.13 -3.03
CA TYR A 89 0.98 32.74 -4.36
C TYR A 89 0.22 33.91 -4.99
N PRO A 90 0.93 34.87 -5.61
CA PRO A 90 0.29 36.00 -6.27
C PRO A 90 -0.73 35.55 -7.31
N GLY A 91 -1.95 36.09 -7.25
CA GLY A 91 -3.09 35.71 -8.09
C GLY A 91 -4.07 34.73 -7.42
N SER A 92 -3.77 34.22 -6.23
CA SER A 92 -4.67 33.33 -5.47
C SER A 92 -6.04 33.97 -5.19
N SER A 93 -6.09 35.27 -4.89
CA SER A 93 -7.35 36.00 -4.68
C SER A 93 -8.25 36.00 -5.93
N ALA A 94 -7.68 35.94 -7.14
CA ALA A 94 -8.49 35.82 -8.35
C ALA A 94 -9.16 34.44 -8.45
N ASN A 95 -8.43 33.38 -8.08
CA ASN A 95 -8.97 32.02 -8.04
C ASN A 95 -10.04 31.88 -6.95
N ILE A 96 -9.84 32.45 -5.77
CA ILE A 96 -10.84 32.47 -4.68
C ILE A 96 -12.14 33.14 -5.13
N ARG A 97 -12.04 34.29 -5.80
CA ARG A 97 -13.21 34.98 -6.36
C ARG A 97 -13.90 34.15 -7.43
N ALA A 98 -13.16 33.50 -8.31
CA ALA A 98 -13.71 32.61 -9.34
C ALA A 98 -14.48 31.43 -8.72
N ILE A 99 -13.92 30.81 -7.68
CA ILE A 99 -14.58 29.71 -6.95
C ILE A 99 -15.91 30.17 -6.36
N SER A 100 -15.88 31.29 -5.64
CA SER A 100 -17.06 31.83 -4.96
C SER A 100 -18.14 32.28 -5.95
N ALA A 101 -17.74 32.88 -7.08
CA ALA A 101 -18.67 33.32 -8.12
C ALA A 101 -19.40 32.15 -8.81
N LEU A 102 -18.78 30.97 -8.82
CA LEU A 102 -19.32 29.75 -9.42
C LEU A 102 -19.98 28.82 -8.39
N GLY A 103 -20.21 29.29 -7.16
CA GLY A 103 -20.92 28.56 -6.11
C GLY A 103 -20.07 27.58 -5.30
N GLY A 104 -18.75 27.53 -5.53
CA GLY A 104 -17.83 26.79 -4.66
C GLY A 104 -17.51 27.55 -3.37
N HIS A 105 -16.95 26.83 -2.39
CA HIS A 105 -16.61 27.38 -1.09
C HIS A 105 -15.10 27.26 -0.82
N VAL A 106 -14.51 28.27 -0.17
CA VAL A 106 -13.09 28.29 0.22
C VAL A 106 -12.96 28.23 1.74
N ARG A 107 -11.97 27.47 2.22
CA ARG A 107 -11.59 27.39 3.64
C ARG A 107 -10.10 27.57 3.84
N PHE A 108 -9.77 28.30 4.89
CA PHE A 108 -8.40 28.57 5.32
C PHE A 108 -8.08 27.79 6.61
N GLY A 109 -6.79 27.55 6.87
CA GLY A 109 -6.34 26.89 8.09
C GLY A 109 -6.70 25.42 8.22
N VAL A 110 -7.04 24.73 7.13
CA VAL A 110 -7.44 23.31 7.17
C VAL A 110 -6.20 22.41 7.19
N ASP A 111 -6.00 21.68 8.28
CA ASP A 111 -4.96 20.64 8.38
C ASP A 111 -5.45 19.34 7.73
N ALA A 112 -4.85 18.95 6.61
CA ALA A 112 -5.16 17.69 5.93
C ALA A 112 -4.94 16.45 6.81
N THR A 113 -4.14 16.55 7.88
CA THR A 113 -3.89 15.46 8.83
C THR A 113 -4.92 15.37 9.97
N ASP A 114 -5.83 16.33 10.08
CA ASP A 114 -6.98 16.33 11.00
C ASP A 114 -8.19 17.01 10.34
N LEU A 115 -9.03 16.20 9.71
CA LEU A 115 -10.18 16.65 8.94
C LEU A 115 -11.47 16.61 9.75
N SER A 116 -11.41 16.28 11.05
CA SER A 116 -12.59 16.00 11.87
C SER A 116 -13.64 17.12 11.83
N GLU A 117 -13.23 18.37 12.09
CA GLU A 117 -14.10 19.54 12.07
C GLU A 117 -14.60 19.87 10.66
N THR A 118 -13.69 19.91 9.68
CA THR A 118 -14.04 20.27 8.31
C THR A 118 -14.98 19.24 7.69
N ALA A 119 -14.73 17.95 7.92
CA ALA A 119 -15.58 16.87 7.43
C ALA A 119 -16.95 16.83 8.11
N ALA A 120 -17.05 17.17 9.40
CA ALA A 120 -18.34 17.28 10.07
C ALA A 120 -19.23 18.36 9.44
N LEU A 121 -18.62 19.46 8.99
CA LEU A 121 -19.34 20.57 8.39
C LEU A 121 -19.63 20.36 6.89
N VAL A 122 -18.67 19.84 6.12
CA VAL A 122 -18.80 19.63 4.68
C VAL A 122 -19.55 18.33 4.35
N GLN A 123 -19.35 17.29 5.17
CA GLN A 123 -19.80 15.92 4.94
C GLN A 123 -19.45 15.40 3.53
N PRO A 124 -18.16 15.42 3.15
CA PRO A 124 -17.75 15.11 1.79
C PRO A 124 -18.05 13.66 1.44
N SER A 125 -18.38 13.42 0.17
CA SER A 125 -18.40 12.08 -0.43
C SER A 125 -17.10 11.78 -1.18
N CYS A 126 -16.32 12.81 -1.50
CA CYS A 126 -14.97 12.68 -2.02
C CYS A 126 -14.01 13.63 -1.28
N ILE A 127 -12.86 13.11 -0.84
CA ILE A 127 -11.76 13.91 -0.29
C ILE A 127 -10.56 13.77 -1.22
N ARG A 128 -10.09 14.87 -1.81
CA ARG A 128 -8.97 14.88 -2.76
C ARG A 128 -7.80 15.68 -2.23
N PHE A 129 -6.60 15.10 -2.26
CA PHE A 129 -5.35 15.79 -1.94
C PHE A 129 -4.38 15.68 -3.11
N ASN A 130 -4.15 16.80 -3.80
CA ASN A 130 -3.29 16.82 -4.96
C ASN A 130 -1.82 17.07 -4.57
N PHE A 131 -0.93 16.19 -5.01
CA PHE A 131 0.52 16.27 -4.79
C PHE A 131 0.93 16.63 -3.35
N PRO A 132 0.44 15.88 -2.33
CA PRO A 132 0.69 16.20 -0.93
C PRO A 132 2.18 16.18 -0.63
N HIS A 133 2.77 17.28 -0.16
CA HIS A 133 4.19 17.33 0.13
C HIS A 133 4.47 18.25 1.31
N ILE A 134 5.54 17.95 2.05
CA ILE A 134 6.07 18.87 3.05
C ILE A 134 6.97 19.93 2.40
N ASP A 135 6.94 21.14 2.94
CA ASP A 135 7.83 22.23 2.52
C ASP A 135 9.32 21.85 2.72
N GLY A 136 10.19 22.34 1.82
CA GLY A 136 11.65 22.13 1.90
C GLY A 136 12.19 20.99 1.04
N LYS A 137 13.39 20.49 1.39
CA LYS A 137 14.02 19.38 0.64
C LYS A 137 13.21 18.11 0.88
N SER A 138 12.66 17.54 -0.21
CA SER A 138 11.83 16.33 -0.20
C SER A 138 12.46 15.25 0.67
N ASN A 139 11.81 14.97 1.80
CA ASN A 139 12.18 13.87 2.67
C ASN A 139 11.07 12.84 2.60
N THR A 140 11.35 11.73 1.91
CA THR A 140 10.44 10.60 1.75
C THR A 140 9.82 10.15 3.07
N LYS A 141 10.56 10.21 4.20
CA LYS A 141 10.02 9.86 5.53
C LYS A 141 8.88 10.80 5.95
N HIS A 142 9.05 12.11 5.78
CA HIS A 142 8.03 13.09 6.16
C HIS A 142 6.84 13.07 5.20
N ASN A 143 7.08 12.92 3.90
CA ASN A 143 5.98 12.78 2.93
C ASN A 143 5.14 11.52 3.19
N ARG A 144 5.79 10.41 3.58
CA ARG A 144 5.09 9.19 4.02
C ARG A 144 4.27 9.40 5.27
N ALA A 145 4.81 10.14 6.24
CA ALA A 145 4.08 10.49 7.45
C ALA A 145 2.87 11.38 7.14
N LEU A 146 3.02 12.37 6.26
CA LEU A 146 1.92 13.22 5.78
C LEU A 146 0.83 12.37 5.11
N LEU A 147 1.20 11.54 4.14
CA LEU A 147 0.26 10.67 3.43
C LEU A 147 -0.45 9.71 4.39
N SER A 148 0.28 9.09 5.30
CA SER A 148 -0.29 8.16 6.29
C SER A 148 -1.29 8.84 7.22
N LYS A 149 -0.97 10.03 7.71
CA LYS A 149 -1.87 10.78 8.60
C LYS A 149 -3.10 11.30 7.85
N PHE A 150 -2.90 11.83 6.65
CA PHE A 150 -4.01 12.26 5.78
C PHE A 150 -4.96 11.09 5.49
N LEU A 151 -4.46 9.93 5.06
CA LEU A 151 -5.31 8.78 4.74
C LEU A 151 -6.08 8.28 5.98
N ALA A 152 -5.45 8.27 7.16
CA ALA A 152 -6.13 7.92 8.40
C ALA A 152 -7.26 8.92 8.74
N SER A 153 -6.96 10.22 8.66
CA SER A 153 -7.92 11.30 8.90
C SER A 153 -9.09 11.26 7.91
N ALA A 154 -8.80 11.06 6.63
CA ALA A 154 -9.81 10.95 5.57
C ALA A 154 -10.67 9.68 5.71
N ALA A 155 -10.08 8.55 6.14
CA ALA A 155 -10.83 7.33 6.43
C ALA A 155 -11.85 7.53 7.56
N GLU A 156 -11.46 8.24 8.63
CA GLU A 156 -12.36 8.60 9.72
C GLU A 156 -13.45 9.57 9.26
N ALA A 157 -13.09 10.60 8.49
CA ALA A 157 -14.01 11.57 7.93
C ALA A 157 -15.10 10.94 7.04
N LEU A 158 -14.76 9.84 6.34
CA LEU A 158 -15.69 9.11 5.47
C LEU A 158 -16.37 7.93 6.16
N ARG A 159 -16.14 7.71 7.47
CA ARG A 159 -16.69 6.56 8.19
C ARG A 159 -18.22 6.56 8.11
N GLY A 160 -18.78 5.41 7.75
CA GLY A 160 -20.24 5.25 7.57
C GLY A 160 -20.78 5.75 6.22
N SER A 161 -19.93 6.33 5.37
CA SER A 161 -20.27 6.69 4.00
C SER A 161 -19.72 5.67 2.98
N ARG A 162 -20.15 5.77 1.72
CA ARG A 162 -19.54 5.07 0.57
C ARG A 162 -18.59 5.98 -0.22
N GLY A 163 -18.04 6.99 0.44
CA GLY A 163 -17.16 7.96 -0.17
C GLY A 163 -15.81 7.38 -0.59
N ARG A 164 -15.01 8.23 -1.24
CA ARG A 164 -13.65 7.88 -1.67
C ARG A 164 -12.63 8.94 -1.27
N VAL A 165 -11.40 8.51 -1.07
CA VAL A 165 -10.24 9.38 -0.91
C VAL A 165 -9.39 9.28 -2.16
N GLU A 166 -8.93 10.41 -2.68
CA GLU A 166 -8.12 10.45 -3.88
C GLU A 166 -6.84 11.23 -3.65
N VAL A 167 -5.73 10.67 -4.11
CA VAL A 167 -4.41 11.28 -3.97
C VAL A 167 -3.70 11.28 -5.30
N SER A 168 -3.38 12.46 -5.83
CA SER A 168 -2.52 12.56 -7.00
C SER A 168 -1.05 12.55 -6.60
N LEU A 169 -0.27 11.67 -7.21
CA LEU A 169 1.16 11.54 -6.99
C LEU A 169 1.85 11.44 -8.34
N VAL A 170 3.09 11.91 -8.44
CA VAL A 170 3.89 11.69 -9.64
C VAL A 170 4.19 10.19 -9.77
N GLU A 171 4.31 9.68 -11.00
CA GLU A 171 4.73 8.31 -11.27
C GLU A 171 5.94 7.90 -10.43
N GLY A 172 5.95 6.66 -9.94
CA GLY A 172 6.99 6.14 -9.05
C GLY A 172 6.88 6.61 -7.59
N GLN A 173 6.30 7.77 -7.27
CA GLN A 173 6.16 8.24 -5.89
C GLN A 173 5.22 7.35 -5.07
N GLY A 174 4.09 6.92 -5.65
CA GLY A 174 3.12 6.09 -4.94
C GLY A 174 3.56 4.62 -4.73
N GLY A 175 4.53 4.14 -5.52
CA GLY A 175 4.95 2.74 -5.50
C GLY A 175 3.91 1.76 -6.03
N SER A 176 2.96 2.22 -6.84
CA SER A 176 1.87 1.41 -7.43
C SER A 176 2.31 0.55 -8.62
N GLY A 177 3.46 0.84 -9.24
CA GLY A 177 3.97 0.08 -10.38
C GLY A 177 3.12 0.21 -11.65
N ALA A 178 2.15 1.14 -11.69
CA ALA A 178 1.31 1.48 -12.84
C ALA A 178 2.09 2.27 -13.90
N HIS A 179 3.26 1.77 -14.28
CA HIS A 179 4.12 2.39 -15.28
C HIS A 179 3.58 2.14 -16.70
N GLY A 180 3.52 3.19 -17.51
CA GLY A 180 3.19 3.10 -18.93
C GLY A 180 4.45 3.21 -19.77
N GLU A 181 5.02 2.08 -20.22
CA GLU A 181 6.00 1.87 -21.33
C GLU A 181 7.12 2.90 -21.63
N ARG A 182 7.33 3.99 -20.88
CA ARG A 182 8.30 5.04 -21.22
C ARG A 182 9.27 5.35 -20.08
N GLY A 183 10.45 4.73 -20.15
CA GLY A 183 11.67 5.54 -20.00
C GLY A 183 12.65 5.19 -18.88
N LEU A 184 12.39 4.20 -18.02
CA LEU A 184 13.40 3.66 -17.12
C LEU A 184 13.51 2.16 -17.36
N GLY A 185 14.67 1.70 -17.83
CA GLY A 185 14.93 0.31 -18.22
C GLY A 185 14.23 -0.70 -17.32
N ASP A 186 13.40 -1.54 -17.95
CA ASP A 186 12.21 -2.24 -17.43
C ASP A 186 12.42 -3.20 -16.24
N ALA A 187 13.62 -3.27 -15.68
CA ALA A 187 13.95 -4.13 -14.54
C ALA A 187 14.16 -3.35 -13.23
N GLU A 188 14.73 -2.14 -13.27
CA GLU A 188 15.17 -1.44 -12.06
C GLU A 188 14.03 -0.61 -11.44
N ALA A 189 13.19 0.04 -12.28
CA ALA A 189 11.96 0.73 -11.87
C ALA A 189 10.96 -0.19 -11.14
N HIS A 190 10.98 -1.48 -11.46
CA HIS A 190 10.17 -2.52 -10.83
C HIS A 190 10.86 -3.25 -9.68
N SER A 191 12.06 -2.83 -9.27
CA SER A 191 12.77 -3.47 -8.16
C SER A 191 12.09 -3.23 -6.81
N ASP A 192 12.18 -4.21 -5.91
CA ASP A 192 11.76 -4.07 -4.50
C ASP A 192 12.46 -2.87 -3.83
N ARG A 193 13.71 -2.58 -4.23
CA ARG A 193 14.48 -1.43 -3.77
C ARG A 193 13.82 -0.10 -4.14
N HIS A 194 13.39 0.10 -5.38
CA HIS A 194 12.71 1.35 -5.79
C HIS A 194 11.35 1.50 -5.14
N TRP A 195 10.57 0.42 -5.04
CA TRP A 195 9.32 0.44 -4.27
C TRP A 195 9.57 0.84 -2.80
N ARG A 196 10.65 0.35 -2.17
CA ARG A 196 10.99 0.72 -0.78
C ARG A 196 11.28 2.21 -0.58
N LEU A 197 11.82 2.85 -1.61
CA LEU A 197 12.15 4.27 -1.65
C LEU A 197 10.96 5.16 -2.04
N SER A 198 9.85 4.55 -2.49
CA SER A 198 8.58 5.25 -2.74
C SER A 198 7.88 5.66 -1.44
N TRP A 199 6.71 6.28 -1.59
CA TRP A 199 5.83 6.66 -0.50
C TRP A 199 4.91 5.53 -0.05
N MET A 200 4.91 4.39 -0.77
CA MET A 200 4.18 3.20 -0.39
C MET A 200 2.68 3.47 -0.14
N ALA A 201 2.01 4.13 -1.09
CA ALA A 201 0.67 4.66 -0.91
C ALA A 201 -0.35 3.55 -0.57
N SER A 202 -0.21 2.36 -1.15
CA SER A 202 -1.05 1.19 -0.81
C SER A 202 -0.87 0.71 0.62
N VAL A 203 0.33 0.85 1.17
CA VAL A 203 0.63 0.47 2.56
C VAL A 203 0.04 1.49 3.52
N ALA A 204 0.18 2.78 3.21
CA ALA A 204 -0.44 3.85 3.98
C ALA A 204 -1.98 3.74 3.99
N GLY A 205 -2.58 3.41 2.84
CA GLY A 205 -4.01 3.14 2.74
C GLY A 205 -4.44 1.93 3.57
N ALA A 206 -3.71 0.80 3.46
CA ALA A 206 -4.02 -0.40 4.23
C ALA A 206 -3.92 -0.19 5.75
N ASP A 207 -2.90 0.57 6.21
CA ASP A 207 -2.73 0.96 7.61
C ASP A 207 -3.86 1.88 8.12
N ALA A 208 -4.43 2.71 7.24
CA ALA A 208 -5.60 3.54 7.51
C ALA A 208 -6.95 2.79 7.39
N GLY A 209 -6.94 1.49 7.07
CA GLY A 209 -8.17 0.72 6.88
C GLY A 209 -8.85 0.94 5.52
N LEU A 210 -8.14 1.46 4.53
CA LEU A 210 -8.61 1.67 3.17
C LEU A 210 -8.08 0.61 2.20
N LEU A 211 -8.81 0.38 1.12
CA LEU A 211 -8.39 -0.39 -0.06
C LEU A 211 -8.06 0.58 -1.19
N MET A 212 -6.91 0.40 -1.85
CA MET A 212 -6.59 1.13 -3.08
C MET A 212 -7.34 0.49 -4.25
N THR A 213 -8.38 1.15 -4.75
CA THR A 213 -9.36 0.60 -5.69
C THR A 213 -9.05 0.94 -7.15
N SER A 214 -8.35 2.04 -7.41
CA SER A 214 -7.88 2.40 -8.76
C SER A 214 -6.57 3.19 -8.71
N VAL A 215 -5.80 3.09 -9.80
CA VAL A 215 -4.66 3.96 -10.10
C VAL A 215 -4.73 4.30 -11.58
N GLU A 216 -5.02 5.55 -11.88
CA GLU A 216 -5.26 6.03 -13.24
C GLU A 216 -4.39 7.24 -13.55
N PRO A 217 -3.97 7.46 -14.81
CA PRO A 217 -3.36 8.70 -15.23
C PRO A 217 -4.22 9.90 -14.86
N PHE A 218 -3.57 10.93 -14.31
CA PHE A 218 -4.16 12.22 -14.01
C PHE A 218 -3.56 13.23 -14.98
N THR A 219 -4.22 13.44 -16.11
CA THR A 219 -3.77 14.40 -17.13
C THR A 219 -4.72 15.61 -17.18
N ASP A 220 -4.16 16.75 -17.56
CA ASP A 220 -4.89 17.96 -17.93
C ASP A 220 -5.66 17.79 -19.25
N GLN A 221 -5.20 16.91 -20.14
CA GLN A 221 -5.81 16.65 -21.45
C GLN A 221 -7.14 15.89 -21.37
N ASP A 222 -7.38 15.11 -20.32
CA ASP A 222 -8.61 14.33 -20.13
C ASP A 222 -9.67 15.08 -19.27
N ALA A 223 -9.39 16.33 -18.90
CA ALA A 223 -10.23 17.16 -18.02
C ALA A 223 -10.67 18.46 -18.71
N PRO A 224 -11.77 18.43 -19.50
CA PRO A 224 -12.33 19.63 -20.11
C PRO A 224 -12.55 20.72 -19.04
N GLY A 225 -11.87 21.87 -19.16
CA GLY A 225 -11.92 23.00 -18.22
C GLY A 225 -10.86 23.05 -17.10
N LEU A 226 -9.88 22.13 -17.09
CA LEU A 226 -8.58 22.34 -16.40
C LEU A 226 -7.48 22.82 -17.35
N GLU A 227 -7.85 23.41 -18.49
CA GLU A 227 -6.93 23.92 -19.51
C GLU A 227 -5.98 24.96 -18.88
N GLY A 228 -4.70 24.58 -18.75
CA GLY A 228 -3.67 25.45 -18.15
C GLY A 228 -3.51 25.31 -16.63
N TYR A 229 -4.19 24.37 -15.96
CA TYR A 229 -3.86 24.00 -14.59
C TYR A 229 -2.43 23.45 -14.53
N VAL A 230 -1.58 24.11 -13.75
CA VAL A 230 -0.21 23.66 -13.51
C VAL A 230 -0.05 23.42 -12.02
N PRO A 231 0.21 22.16 -11.59
CA PRO A 231 0.49 21.89 -10.19
C PRO A 231 1.62 22.76 -9.65
N GLN A 232 1.32 23.60 -8.66
CA GLN A 232 2.27 24.49 -7.98
C GLN A 232 2.49 24.07 -6.53
N GLY A 233 3.60 24.52 -5.95
CA GLY A 233 3.90 24.34 -4.53
C GLY A 233 5.21 23.63 -4.27
N ALA A 234 5.87 23.06 -5.28
CA ALA A 234 7.07 22.24 -5.13
C ALA A 234 8.11 22.91 -4.20
N ARG A 235 8.39 22.24 -3.07
CA ARG A 235 9.32 22.69 -2.00
C ARG A 235 8.88 23.96 -1.28
N GLY A 236 7.58 24.23 -1.18
CA GLY A 236 7.04 25.39 -0.48
C GLY A 236 7.24 26.72 -1.21
N ARG A 237 7.33 26.68 -2.54
CA ARG A 237 7.47 27.86 -3.40
C ARG A 237 6.40 27.82 -4.49
N GLY A 238 6.07 28.95 -5.11
CA GLY A 238 5.26 29.04 -6.34
C GLY A 238 5.94 28.44 -7.58
N ARG A 239 6.71 27.36 -7.42
CA ARG A 239 7.33 26.61 -8.53
C ARG A 239 6.46 25.43 -8.89
N ARG A 240 6.48 25.13 -10.19
CA ARG A 240 5.82 23.97 -10.79
C ARG A 240 6.43 22.68 -10.27
N PHE A 241 5.62 21.64 -10.10
CA PHE A 241 6.14 20.28 -10.03
C PHE A 241 6.75 19.90 -11.38
N ASP A 242 7.80 19.08 -11.33
CA ASP A 242 8.43 18.55 -12.53
C ASP A 242 7.54 17.42 -13.09
N THR A 243 6.66 17.76 -14.02
CA THR A 243 5.69 16.83 -14.64
C THR A 243 6.27 16.08 -15.85
N ARG A 244 7.59 15.88 -15.89
CA ARG A 244 8.21 15.00 -16.90
C ARG A 244 7.70 13.56 -16.79
N ASP A 245 7.22 13.19 -15.62
CA ASP A 245 6.61 11.91 -15.29
C ASP A 245 5.07 12.05 -15.22
N VAL A 246 4.34 11.01 -15.62
CA VAL A 246 2.88 11.04 -15.71
C VAL A 246 2.27 11.15 -14.30
N PRO A 247 1.45 12.15 -13.99
CA PRO A 247 0.75 12.16 -12.71
C PRO A 247 -0.25 11.00 -12.64
N LEU A 248 -0.38 10.39 -11.47
CA LEU A 248 -1.28 9.27 -11.21
C LEU A 248 -2.24 9.61 -10.07
N LEU A 249 -3.54 9.42 -10.31
CA LEU A 249 -4.58 9.50 -9.30
C LEU A 249 -4.77 8.13 -8.64
N HIS A 250 -4.55 8.08 -7.33
CA HIS A 250 -4.75 6.88 -6.53
C HIS A 250 -6.10 7.01 -5.80
N GLU A 251 -7.05 6.13 -6.11
CA GLU A 251 -8.34 6.06 -5.42
C GLU A 251 -8.27 5.07 -4.26
N PHE A 252 -8.77 5.48 -3.10
CA PHE A 252 -8.91 4.66 -1.90
C PHE A 252 -10.35 4.66 -1.40
N ARG A 253 -10.84 3.51 -0.95
CA ARG A 253 -12.18 3.35 -0.38
C ARG A 253 -12.16 2.51 0.89
N LEU A 254 -13.08 2.79 1.79
CA LEU A 254 -13.36 1.89 2.92
C LEU A 254 -13.85 0.54 2.39
N PRO A 255 -13.52 -0.58 3.05
CA PRO A 255 -14.01 -1.89 2.64
C PRO A 255 -15.54 -1.95 2.71
N GLY A 256 -16.15 -2.56 1.70
CA GLY A 256 -17.59 -2.68 1.58
C GLY A 256 -17.99 -3.70 0.52
N HIS A 257 -19.29 -3.93 0.37
CA HIS A 257 -19.81 -4.87 -0.62
C HIS A 257 -19.41 -4.45 -2.03
N GLY A 258 -18.71 -5.33 -2.76
CA GLY A 258 -18.23 -5.07 -4.13
C GLY A 258 -16.95 -4.22 -4.22
N THR A 259 -16.35 -3.84 -3.10
CA THR A 259 -15.06 -3.12 -3.10
C THR A 259 -13.90 -4.12 -3.11
N SER A 260 -12.96 -3.93 -4.03
CA SER A 260 -11.73 -4.73 -4.12
C SER A 260 -10.56 -3.84 -4.45
N ALA A 261 -9.40 -4.13 -3.86
CA ALA A 261 -8.18 -3.45 -4.22
C ALA A 261 -7.71 -3.85 -5.62
N VAL A 262 -7.17 -2.89 -6.37
CA VAL A 262 -6.51 -3.11 -7.67
C VAL A 262 -5.14 -3.76 -7.49
N PHE A 263 -4.44 -3.42 -6.39
CA PHE A 263 -3.24 -4.09 -5.94
C PHE A 263 -3.49 -4.74 -4.58
N ALA A 264 -3.28 -6.05 -4.51
CA ALA A 264 -3.29 -6.76 -3.25
C ALA A 264 -2.07 -6.33 -2.44
N HIS A 265 -2.33 -5.82 -1.24
CA HIS A 265 -1.25 -5.54 -0.31
C HIS A 265 -0.69 -6.87 0.23
N CYS A 266 0.64 -6.97 0.27
CA CYS A 266 1.33 -8.23 0.52
C CYS A 266 2.37 -8.10 1.62
N PHE A 267 2.51 -9.16 2.42
CA PHE A 267 3.65 -9.35 3.30
C PHE A 267 4.29 -10.70 3.05
N HIS A 268 5.61 -10.74 3.10
CA HIS A 268 6.38 -11.96 2.95
C HIS A 268 7.17 -12.23 4.23
N THR A 269 7.29 -13.50 4.57
CA THR A 269 8.14 -13.98 5.66
C THR A 269 8.53 -15.43 5.41
N GLU A 270 9.48 -15.93 6.17
CA GLU A 270 9.96 -17.31 6.05
C GLU A 270 9.76 -18.08 7.36
N LEU A 271 9.15 -19.24 7.26
CA LEU A 271 8.98 -20.17 8.38
C LEU A 271 10.05 -21.25 8.31
N HIS A 272 10.98 -21.21 9.25
CA HIS A 272 12.07 -22.15 9.41
C HIS A 272 11.72 -23.10 10.56
N LEU A 273 11.52 -24.37 10.24
CA LEU A 273 11.14 -25.41 11.19
C LEU A 273 12.28 -26.38 11.38
N GLN A 274 12.67 -26.60 12.62
CA GLN A 274 13.49 -27.75 12.96
C GLN A 274 12.56 -28.94 13.20
N ILE A 275 12.62 -29.91 12.30
CA ILE A 275 11.76 -31.09 12.25
C ILE A 275 12.59 -32.36 12.49
N PRO A 276 11.95 -33.47 12.89
CA PRO A 276 12.59 -34.78 12.93
C PRO A 276 13.15 -35.22 11.57
N VAL A 277 14.21 -36.04 11.56
CA VAL A 277 14.79 -36.58 10.32
C VAL A 277 13.83 -37.51 9.57
N ASP A 278 12.94 -38.20 10.29
CA ASP A 278 11.92 -39.12 9.78
C ASP A 278 10.62 -38.43 9.32
N TRP A 279 10.57 -37.09 9.29
CA TRP A 279 9.44 -36.33 8.76
C TRP A 279 9.07 -36.75 7.33
N ASP A 280 7.79 -37.00 7.07
CA ASP A 280 7.29 -37.31 5.73
C ASP A 280 6.98 -36.01 4.97
N ASN A 281 7.82 -35.66 4.01
CA ASN A 281 7.67 -34.47 3.16
C ASN A 281 6.31 -34.39 2.43
N THR A 282 5.57 -35.49 2.31
CA THR A 282 4.26 -35.51 1.67
C THR A 282 3.15 -35.41 2.69
N ALA A 283 3.13 -36.31 3.68
CA ALA A 283 2.05 -36.39 4.66
C ALA A 283 2.13 -35.26 5.68
N ASP A 284 3.31 -35.00 6.24
CA ASP A 284 3.49 -34.04 7.32
C ASP A 284 3.44 -32.60 6.82
N ASP A 285 3.92 -32.33 5.62
CA ASP A 285 3.77 -31.03 4.96
C ASP A 285 2.28 -30.68 4.74
N LYS A 286 1.52 -31.63 4.20
CA LYS A 286 0.07 -31.46 4.01
C LYS A 286 -0.65 -31.30 5.34
N GLY A 287 -0.27 -32.08 6.35
CA GLY A 287 -0.82 -32.00 7.70
C GLY A 287 -0.53 -30.66 8.37
N LEU A 288 0.71 -30.17 8.29
CA LEU A 288 1.14 -28.88 8.82
C LEU A 288 0.36 -27.73 8.18
N VAL A 289 0.32 -27.68 6.84
CA VAL A 289 -0.41 -26.64 6.11
C VAL A 289 -1.91 -26.72 6.41
N GLY A 290 -2.47 -27.93 6.53
CA GLY A 290 -3.85 -28.14 6.94
C GLY A 290 -4.15 -27.66 8.36
N CYS A 291 -3.25 -27.92 9.31
CA CYS A 291 -3.33 -27.46 10.69
C CYS A 291 -3.33 -25.93 10.77
N ILE A 292 -2.35 -25.28 10.11
CA ILE A 292 -2.25 -23.82 10.04
C ILE A 292 -3.54 -23.22 9.48
N ARG A 293 -4.06 -23.76 8.37
CA ARG A 293 -5.33 -23.28 7.77
C ARG A 293 -6.50 -23.41 8.74
N THR A 294 -6.60 -24.53 9.44
CA THR A 294 -7.68 -24.78 10.41
C THR A 294 -7.61 -23.80 11.58
N GLN A 295 -6.42 -23.57 12.13
CA GLN A 295 -6.21 -22.63 13.23
C GLN A 295 -6.51 -21.18 12.84
N LEU A 296 -6.09 -20.76 11.63
CA LEU A 296 -6.44 -19.43 11.11
C LEU A 296 -7.96 -19.25 11.01
N GLN A 297 -8.68 -20.25 10.50
CA GLN A 297 -10.14 -20.21 10.43
C GLN A 297 -10.78 -20.15 11.83
N GLN A 298 -10.33 -20.96 12.79
CA GLN A 298 -10.85 -20.95 14.16
C GLN A 298 -10.66 -19.61 14.87
N ARG A 299 -9.56 -18.89 14.58
CA ARG A 299 -9.27 -17.56 15.12
C ARG A 299 -10.04 -16.42 14.43
N GLY A 300 -10.97 -16.73 13.52
CA GLY A 300 -11.69 -15.71 12.76
C GLY A 300 -10.85 -15.03 11.68
N LEU A 301 -9.64 -15.53 11.42
CA LEU A 301 -8.73 -15.04 10.38
C LEU A 301 -9.12 -15.72 9.05
N HIS A 302 -10.38 -15.53 8.63
CA HIS A 302 -11.06 -16.25 7.53
C HIS A 302 -10.60 -15.90 6.10
N GLY A 303 -9.37 -15.43 5.91
CA GLY A 303 -8.81 -15.24 4.57
C GLY A 303 -8.20 -16.54 4.05
N MET A 304 -9.02 -17.48 3.55
CA MET A 304 -8.49 -18.70 2.89
C MET A 304 -7.59 -18.37 1.67
N GLU A 305 -7.72 -17.18 1.08
CA GLU A 305 -6.89 -16.65 0.00
C GLU A 305 -5.67 -15.84 0.49
N ASP A 306 -5.60 -15.62 1.81
CA ASP A 306 -4.69 -14.64 2.39
C ASP A 306 -3.34 -15.23 2.79
N VAL A 307 -3.16 -16.56 2.83
CA VAL A 307 -1.89 -17.20 3.19
C VAL A 307 -1.51 -18.27 2.19
N SER A 308 -0.48 -18.02 1.39
CA SER A 308 0.17 -19.04 0.58
C SER A 308 1.49 -19.45 1.20
N MET A 309 1.73 -20.76 1.26
CA MET A 309 2.96 -21.35 1.77
C MET A 309 3.61 -22.17 0.65
N GLU A 310 4.86 -21.86 0.34
CA GLU A 310 5.66 -22.56 -0.66
C GLU A 310 6.91 -23.12 0.01
N TYR A 311 7.21 -24.39 -0.27
CA TYR A 311 8.44 -25.01 0.20
C TYR A 311 9.66 -24.34 -0.45
N LEU A 312 10.70 -24.07 0.35
CA LEU A 312 11.94 -23.47 -0.12
C LEU A 312 13.05 -24.51 -0.21
N GLU A 313 13.51 -24.98 0.93
CA GLU A 313 14.66 -25.87 1.03
C GLU A 313 14.68 -26.64 2.35
N ASP A 314 15.46 -27.72 2.34
CA ASP A 314 15.83 -28.48 3.52
C ASP A 314 17.33 -28.32 3.76
N PHE A 315 17.69 -28.12 5.03
CA PHE A 315 19.06 -28.20 5.50
C PHE A 315 19.18 -29.33 6.52
N ILE A 316 19.97 -30.36 6.19
CA ILE A 316 20.22 -31.50 7.06
C ILE A 316 21.50 -31.21 7.87
N TYR A 317 21.41 -31.27 9.19
CA TYR A 317 22.58 -31.10 10.05
C TYR A 317 23.51 -32.33 9.90
N PRO A 318 24.85 -32.14 9.78
CA PRO A 318 25.80 -33.24 9.57
C PRO A 318 25.76 -34.30 10.69
N GLU A 319 25.42 -33.87 11.90
CA GLU A 319 25.28 -34.71 13.09
C GLU A 319 23.95 -34.32 13.76
N GLY A 320 23.05 -35.30 13.96
CA GLY A 320 21.79 -35.08 14.67
C GLY A 320 20.60 -35.88 14.11
N ASP A 321 19.54 -35.93 14.92
CA ASP A 321 18.24 -36.55 14.63
C ASP A 321 17.22 -35.53 14.06
N ARG A 322 17.69 -34.34 13.67
CA ARG A 322 16.85 -33.24 13.18
C ARG A 322 17.35 -32.65 11.87
N ARG A 323 16.43 -32.10 11.08
CA ARG A 323 16.70 -31.28 9.90
C ARG A 323 15.92 -29.96 9.97
N CYS A 324 16.37 -28.95 9.24
CA CYS A 324 15.66 -27.69 9.09
C CYS A 324 14.89 -27.69 7.76
N ARG A 325 13.60 -27.35 7.79
CA ARG A 325 12.73 -27.21 6.63
C ARG A 325 12.20 -25.78 6.56
N ALA A 326 12.42 -25.10 5.44
CA ALA A 326 12.05 -23.71 5.26
C ALA A 326 10.85 -23.53 4.32
N TRP A 327 9.96 -22.61 4.67
CA TRP A 327 8.76 -22.26 3.90
C TRP A 327 8.69 -20.76 3.65
N SER A 328 8.39 -20.36 2.43
CA SER A 328 7.98 -19.00 2.08
C SER A 328 6.51 -18.82 2.42
N CYS A 329 6.20 -17.85 3.28
CA CYS A 329 4.84 -17.49 3.69
C CYS A 329 4.49 -16.12 3.10
N LEU A 330 3.51 -16.08 2.20
CA LEU A 330 2.98 -14.85 1.61
C LEU A 330 1.59 -14.57 2.18
N PHE A 331 1.46 -13.44 2.86
CA PHE A 331 0.19 -12.88 3.30
C PHE A 331 -0.35 -11.91 2.25
N ARG A 332 -1.59 -12.07 1.80
CA ARG A 332 -2.21 -11.25 0.76
C ARG A 332 -3.66 -10.93 1.11
N SER A 333 -4.23 -9.82 0.64
CA SER A 333 -5.68 -9.59 0.72
C SER A 333 -6.10 -8.52 -0.29
N THR A 334 -7.22 -8.73 -0.96
CA THR A 334 -7.81 -7.80 -1.95
C THR A 334 -9.10 -7.16 -1.45
N HIS A 335 -9.88 -7.85 -0.62
CA HIS A 335 -11.20 -7.41 -0.16
C HIS A 335 -11.18 -6.81 1.25
N ARG A 336 -10.08 -6.98 1.98
CA ARG A 336 -9.90 -6.41 3.32
C ARG A 336 -8.55 -5.69 3.40
N PRO A 337 -8.48 -4.52 4.04
CA PRO A 337 -7.20 -3.90 4.34
C PRO A 337 -6.30 -4.89 5.10
N LEU A 338 -5.04 -4.94 4.73
CA LEU A 338 -4.02 -5.76 5.40
C LEU A 338 -3.00 -4.83 6.07
N PRO A 339 -3.35 -4.16 7.19
CA PRO A 339 -2.40 -3.33 7.91
C PRO A 339 -1.26 -4.17 8.49
N ARG A 340 -0.11 -3.53 8.81
CA ARG A 340 1.03 -4.24 9.43
C ARG A 340 0.65 -5.03 10.67
N ALA A 341 -0.22 -4.47 11.51
CA ALA A 341 -0.70 -5.14 12.72
C ALA A 341 -1.44 -6.45 12.40
N ARG A 342 -2.31 -6.47 11.39
CA ARG A 342 -3.04 -7.66 10.95
C ARG A 342 -2.09 -8.71 10.36
N ALA A 343 -1.11 -8.30 9.57
CA ALA A 343 -0.11 -9.20 9.03
C ALA A 343 0.74 -9.86 10.13
N GLN A 344 1.11 -9.09 11.16
CA GLN A 344 1.81 -9.62 12.33
C GLN A 344 0.93 -10.62 13.11
N THR A 345 -0.37 -10.35 13.26
CA THR A 345 -1.32 -11.30 13.86
C THR A 345 -1.42 -12.60 13.07
N LEU A 346 -1.50 -12.52 11.74
CA LEU A 346 -1.50 -13.69 10.85
C LEU A 346 -0.21 -14.50 11.02
N TRP A 347 0.95 -13.83 11.03
CA TRP A 347 2.24 -14.48 11.21
C TRP A 347 2.36 -15.17 12.57
N ASN A 348 1.96 -14.52 13.65
CA ASN A 348 1.96 -15.14 14.97
C ASN A 348 1.10 -16.41 14.97
N ALA A 349 -0.10 -16.36 14.36
CA ALA A 349 -0.95 -17.53 14.26
C ALA A 349 -0.34 -18.67 13.43
N VAL A 350 0.34 -18.37 12.32
CA VAL A 350 1.10 -19.37 11.54
C VAL A 350 2.19 -20.02 12.39
N ARG A 351 3.01 -19.20 13.07
CA ARG A 351 4.10 -19.67 13.92
C ARG A 351 3.59 -20.56 15.05
N ASP A 352 2.61 -20.09 15.81
CA ASP A 352 2.06 -20.83 16.96
C ASP A 352 1.43 -22.16 16.51
N SER A 353 0.76 -22.18 15.35
CA SER A 353 0.17 -23.40 14.78
C SER A 353 1.23 -24.41 14.37
N ALA A 354 2.31 -23.93 13.74
CA ALA A 354 3.43 -24.77 13.33
C ALA A 354 4.18 -25.36 14.54
N GLU A 355 4.37 -24.59 15.61
CA GLU A 355 5.00 -25.05 16.85
C GLU A 355 4.15 -26.10 17.58
N SER A 356 2.82 -25.99 17.48
CA SER A 356 1.88 -26.97 18.04
C SER A 356 1.66 -28.23 17.18
N TYR A 357 2.20 -28.27 15.96
CA TYR A 357 1.95 -29.37 15.03
C TYR A 357 2.69 -30.65 15.46
N THR A 358 1.96 -31.77 15.43
CA THR A 358 2.51 -33.10 15.68
C THR A 358 2.49 -33.90 14.37
N PRO A 359 3.65 -34.43 13.91
CA PRO A 359 3.73 -35.26 12.69
C PRO A 359 2.80 -36.47 12.74
N VAL A 360 2.26 -36.83 11.58
CA VAL A 360 1.33 -37.95 11.36
C VAL A 360 2.09 -39.26 11.20
N HIS A 361 3.28 -39.23 10.60
CA HIS A 361 4.10 -40.44 10.43
C HIS A 361 4.83 -40.79 11.74
N GLN A 362 4.67 -42.03 12.20
CA GLN A 362 5.35 -42.57 13.37
C GLN A 362 5.96 -43.93 12.99
N PRO A 363 7.29 -44.08 13.01
CA PRO A 363 7.87 -45.42 12.92
C PRO A 363 7.59 -46.19 14.23
N GLU A 364 7.12 -47.44 14.09
CA GLU A 364 6.92 -48.33 15.24
C GLU A 364 8.27 -48.57 15.96
N GLY A 365 8.36 -48.15 17.24
CA GLY A 365 9.46 -48.55 18.13
C GLY A 365 10.44 -47.45 18.61
N SER A 366 10.24 -46.17 18.30
CA SER A 366 11.08 -45.07 18.83
C SER A 366 10.42 -44.35 20.02
N GLU A 367 10.61 -44.86 21.25
CA GLU A 367 10.26 -44.12 22.48
C GLU A 367 11.21 -42.95 22.78
N SER A 368 12.30 -42.83 22.01
CA SER A 368 13.36 -41.83 22.18
C SER A 368 13.15 -40.66 21.21
N ALA A 369 12.70 -39.54 21.77
CA ALA A 369 12.45 -38.23 21.15
C ALA A 369 11.04 -38.08 20.57
N ARG A 370 10.11 -37.66 21.45
CA ARG A 370 8.97 -36.80 21.07
C ARG A 370 9.53 -35.55 20.39
N GLY A 371 9.84 -35.63 19.11
CA GLY A 371 10.47 -34.56 18.35
C GLY A 371 9.46 -33.49 17.99
N SER A 372 9.01 -32.70 18.96
CA SER A 372 8.13 -31.54 18.73
C SER A 372 8.71 -30.66 17.64
N VAL A 373 7.90 -30.18 16.70
CA VAL A 373 8.33 -29.16 15.73
C VAL A 373 8.82 -27.94 16.50
N GLN A 374 10.01 -27.44 16.17
CA GLN A 374 10.55 -26.23 16.79
C GLN A 374 10.66 -25.13 15.74
N VAL A 375 9.97 -24.02 15.95
CA VAL A 375 10.11 -22.87 15.06
C VAL A 375 11.42 -22.14 15.38
N ARG A 376 12.28 -21.99 14.37
CA ARG A 376 13.58 -21.31 14.48
C ARG A 376 13.55 -19.87 13.98
N THR A 377 12.49 -19.47 13.28
CA THR A 377 12.33 -18.10 12.79
C THR A 377 12.21 -17.10 13.94
N LYS A 378 13.18 -16.18 14.03
CA LYS A 378 13.09 -14.97 14.88
C LYS A 378 12.58 -13.74 14.13
N SER A 379 12.49 -13.80 12.79
CA SER A 379 12.15 -12.64 11.96
C SER A 379 10.66 -12.27 12.03
N THR A 380 10.43 -10.96 11.90
CA THR A 380 9.11 -10.35 11.77
C THR A 380 8.65 -10.39 10.31
N THR A 381 7.35 -10.20 10.12
CA THR A 381 6.73 -10.11 8.80
C THR A 381 7.28 -8.90 8.04
N THR A 382 7.84 -9.11 6.84
CA THR A 382 8.40 -8.01 6.04
C THR A 382 7.35 -7.52 5.05
N VAL A 383 7.11 -6.21 5.02
CA VAL A 383 6.25 -5.61 3.99
C VAL A 383 6.91 -5.85 2.63
N SER A 384 6.13 -6.38 1.70
CA SER A 384 6.57 -6.65 0.33
C SER A 384 5.85 -5.75 -0.65
N ARG A 385 6.45 -5.59 -1.84
CA ARG A 385 5.81 -4.89 -2.94
C ARG A 385 4.41 -5.48 -3.19
N PRO A 386 3.37 -4.65 -3.34
CA PRO A 386 2.03 -5.14 -3.61
C PRO A 386 1.98 -5.85 -4.97
N LEU A 387 1.10 -6.84 -5.08
CA LEU A 387 0.91 -7.62 -6.31
C LEU A 387 -0.42 -7.24 -6.97
N PRO A 388 -0.53 -7.18 -8.30
CA PRO A 388 -1.82 -6.99 -8.96
C PRO A 388 -2.86 -7.99 -8.45
N SER A 389 -4.12 -7.58 -8.29
CA SER A 389 -5.18 -8.43 -7.73
C SER A 389 -5.43 -9.72 -8.54
N TRP A 390 -5.19 -9.69 -9.84
CA TRP A 390 -5.29 -10.85 -10.73
C TRP A 390 -4.04 -11.77 -10.73
N PHE A 391 -2.94 -11.37 -10.09
CA PHE A 391 -1.73 -12.19 -10.03
C PHE A 391 -1.97 -13.41 -9.14
N ALA A 392 -1.81 -14.63 -9.65
CA ALA A 392 -1.81 -15.86 -8.85
C ALA A 392 -0.36 -16.33 -8.65
N PRO A 393 0.07 -16.67 -7.42
CA PRO A 393 1.32 -17.40 -7.24
C PRO A 393 1.28 -18.68 -8.08
N SER A 394 2.35 -18.99 -8.82
CA SER A 394 2.44 -20.22 -9.59
C SER A 394 2.26 -21.41 -8.64
N ARG A 395 1.20 -22.19 -8.83
CA ARG A 395 1.07 -23.51 -8.20
C ARG A 395 2.07 -24.43 -8.90
N ASN A 396 3.31 -24.47 -8.40
CA ASN A 396 4.22 -25.57 -8.71
C ASN A 396 3.99 -26.70 -7.73
#